data_AF-A0A7S0BBJ2-F1
#
_entry.id   AF-A0A7S0BBJ2-F1
#
_cell.length_a   1.000
_cell.length_b   1.000
_cell.length_c   1.000
_cell.angle_alpha   90.00
_cell.angle_beta   90.00
_cell.angle_gamma   90.00
#
_symmetry.space_group_name_H-M   'P 1'
#
loop_
_entity.id
_entity.type
_entity.pdbx_description
1 polymer ?
#
loop_
_entity_poly.entity_id
_entity_poly.type
_entity_poly.pdbx_seq_one_letter_code
_entity_poly.pdbx_strand_id
1 'polypeptide(L)'
;RFGSTSAPAALARRARKVPALQTLRGIFLRTGRMASKVESVLREFKAVSPIACLAEYSAMALFVVFGCGSAMGIDGSRSDGVSSPLPGWVLMVALAFGLTIAALAYAVGHHSGGHINCAVTLGLCLVGKCGCMQGLANFAAQMLGSVTGAVLLCLLYPETMDKTSSLGSNGVGEGWAWHNALAGEVLGTFLLVTVVLQTTCCPKSSANRAQADAPGSSQEPALLVGLAGFVAHV
;
A
#
# COMPACT_ATOMS: atom_id res chain seq x y z
N ARG A 1 -29.67 4.72 -67.13
CA ARG A 1 -29.39 5.05 -65.70
C ARG A 1 -28.22 4.17 -65.27
N PHE A 2 -27.06 4.78 -65.03
CA PHE A 2 -25.79 4.10 -64.72
C PHE A 2 -25.90 3.37 -63.37
N GLY A 3 -25.62 2.06 -63.35
CA GLY A 3 -25.56 1.23 -62.14
C GLY A 3 -24.28 1.49 -61.38
N SER A 4 -24.38 2.17 -60.24
CA SER A 4 -23.24 2.48 -59.39
C SER A 4 -22.93 1.33 -58.42
N THR A 5 -21.64 1.08 -58.23
CA THR A 5 -20.99 0.59 -57.00
C THR A 5 -21.23 -0.86 -56.54
N SER A 6 -20.53 -1.83 -57.15
CA SER A 6 -20.23 -3.15 -56.52
C SER A 6 -18.74 -3.52 -56.52
N ALA A 7 -17.93 -2.83 -57.33
CA ALA A 7 -16.49 -3.07 -57.45
C ALA A 7 -15.68 -2.92 -56.15
N PRO A 8 -15.92 -1.92 -55.27
CA PRO A 8 -15.11 -1.74 -54.05
C PRO A 8 -15.26 -2.89 -53.06
N ALA A 9 -16.48 -3.42 -52.91
CA ALA A 9 -16.80 -4.49 -51.98
C ALA A 9 -16.20 -5.84 -52.42
N ALA A 10 -16.16 -6.10 -53.73
CA ALA A 10 -15.55 -7.29 -54.31
C ALA A 10 -14.01 -7.26 -54.17
N LEU A 11 -13.38 -6.11 -54.39
CA LEU A 11 -11.94 -5.93 -54.25
C LEU A 11 -11.49 -6.07 -52.77
N ALA A 12 -12.25 -5.50 -51.84
CA ALA A 12 -12.00 -5.62 -50.40
C ALA A 12 -12.21 -7.05 -49.86
N ARG A 13 -13.09 -7.85 -50.49
CA ARG A 13 -13.23 -9.29 -50.20
C ARG A 13 -12.05 -10.11 -50.73
N ARG A 14 -11.47 -9.72 -51.87
CA ARG A 14 -10.33 -10.40 -52.51
C ARG A 14 -9.00 -10.10 -51.80
N ALA A 15 -8.78 -8.85 -51.39
CA ALA A 15 -7.64 -8.43 -50.57
C ALA A 15 -7.56 -9.17 -49.22
N ARG A 16 -8.71 -9.60 -48.68
CA ARG A 16 -8.83 -10.35 -47.43
C ARG A 16 -8.26 -11.78 -47.49
N LYS A 17 -8.09 -12.34 -48.69
CA LYS A 17 -7.62 -13.72 -48.91
C LYS A 17 -6.14 -13.79 -49.31
N VAL A 18 -5.43 -12.67 -49.41
CA VAL A 18 -4.01 -12.65 -49.77
C VAL A 18 -3.16 -12.84 -48.51
N PRO A 19 -2.37 -13.93 -48.39
CA PRO A 19 -1.59 -14.21 -47.18
C PRO A 19 -0.65 -13.08 -46.79
N ALA A 20 0.00 -12.45 -47.77
CA ALA A 20 0.91 -11.32 -47.54
C ALA A 20 0.23 -10.09 -46.92
N LEU A 21 -1.02 -9.77 -47.32
CA LEU A 21 -1.77 -8.64 -46.76
C LEU A 21 -2.28 -8.93 -45.34
N GLN A 22 -2.55 -10.20 -45.00
CA GLN A 22 -2.87 -10.60 -43.64
C GLN A 22 -1.66 -10.45 -42.70
N THR A 23 -0.47 -10.84 -43.16
CA THR A 23 0.79 -10.67 -42.42
C THR A 23 1.11 -9.19 -42.17
N LEU A 24 1.02 -8.35 -43.21
CA LEU A 24 1.25 -6.90 -43.08
C LEU A 24 0.24 -6.23 -42.15
N ARG A 25 -1.04 -6.60 -42.23
CA ARG A 25 -2.07 -6.13 -41.29
C ARG A 25 -1.77 -6.57 -39.86
N GLY A 26 -1.29 -7.80 -39.65
CA GLY A 26 -0.89 -8.31 -38.34
C GLY A 26 0.29 -7.55 -37.74
N ILE A 27 1.30 -7.24 -38.56
CA ILE A 27 2.46 -6.41 -38.17
C ILE A 27 1.98 -5.00 -37.83
N PHE A 28 1.22 -4.34 -38.70
CA PHE A 28 0.71 -2.98 -38.46
C PHE A 28 -0.15 -2.89 -37.19
N LEU A 29 -1.04 -3.86 -36.96
CA LEU A 29 -1.85 -3.91 -35.73
C LEU A 29 -0.99 -4.18 -34.49
N ARG A 30 0.08 -4.98 -34.59
CA ARG A 30 1.06 -5.16 -33.51
C ARG A 30 1.80 -3.86 -33.22
N THR A 31 2.28 -3.16 -34.25
CA THR A 31 3.00 -1.88 -34.11
C THR A 31 2.08 -0.81 -33.50
N GLY A 32 0.83 -0.71 -33.97
CA GLY A 32 -0.16 0.22 -33.42
C GLY A 32 -0.55 -0.08 -31.97
N ARG A 33 -0.68 -1.37 -31.61
CA ARG A 33 -0.94 -1.79 -30.22
C ARG A 33 0.27 -1.54 -29.31
N MET A 34 1.48 -1.65 -29.83
CA MET A 34 2.70 -1.35 -29.07
C MET A 34 2.84 0.15 -28.85
N ALA A 35 2.59 0.97 -29.88
CA ALA A 35 2.58 2.43 -29.78
C ALA A 35 1.56 2.92 -28.75
N SER A 36 0.33 2.41 -28.77
CA SER A 36 -0.69 2.79 -27.78
C SER A 36 -0.33 2.35 -26.35
N LYS A 37 0.33 1.19 -26.19
CA LYS A 37 0.81 0.72 -24.88
C LYS A 37 1.95 1.60 -24.35
N VAL A 38 2.88 2.01 -25.22
CA VAL A 38 3.95 2.95 -24.88
C VAL A 38 3.38 4.31 -24.48
N GLU A 39 2.41 4.84 -25.23
CA GLU A 39 1.72 6.08 -24.85
C GLU A 39 0.98 5.97 -23.51
N SER A 40 0.32 4.84 -23.25
CA SER A 40 -0.33 4.58 -21.97
C SER A 40 0.66 4.63 -20.81
N VAL A 41 1.81 3.96 -20.96
CA VAL A 41 2.87 3.96 -19.94
C VAL A 41 3.43 5.37 -19.75
N LEU A 42 3.74 6.09 -20.83
CA LEU A 42 4.24 7.48 -20.74
C LEU A 42 3.26 8.43 -20.05
N ARG A 43 1.94 8.23 -20.25
CA ARG A 43 0.90 8.98 -19.54
C ARG A 43 0.90 8.65 -18.05
N GLU A 44 1.03 7.37 -17.68
CA GLU A 44 1.15 6.98 -16.27
C GLU A 44 2.38 7.58 -15.60
N PHE A 45 3.54 7.58 -16.26
CA PHE A 45 4.75 8.24 -15.75
C PHE A 45 4.54 9.74 -15.51
N LYS A 46 3.90 10.44 -16.45
CA LYS A 46 3.61 11.88 -16.31
C LYS A 46 2.54 12.17 -15.25
N ALA A 47 1.70 11.19 -14.93
CA ALA A 47 0.65 11.30 -13.94
C ALA A 47 1.12 11.00 -12.50
N VAL A 48 2.40 10.64 -12.31
CA VAL A 48 2.95 10.42 -10.97
C VAL A 48 2.94 11.74 -10.20
N SER A 49 2.23 11.75 -9.07
CA SER A 49 2.12 12.89 -8.17
C SER A 49 3.31 12.93 -7.21
N PRO A 50 4.13 14.00 -7.24
CA PRO A 50 5.24 14.17 -6.30
C PRO A 50 4.73 14.48 -4.88
N ILE A 51 3.57 15.14 -4.75
CA ILE A 51 2.96 15.46 -3.46
C ILE A 51 2.53 14.18 -2.75
N ALA A 52 1.97 13.22 -3.49
CA ALA A 52 1.62 11.90 -2.93
C ALA A 52 2.87 11.16 -2.45
N CYS A 53 3.97 11.21 -3.20
CA CYS A 53 5.23 10.57 -2.80
C CYS A 53 5.81 11.22 -1.53
N LEU A 54 5.79 12.55 -1.43
CA LEU A 54 6.28 13.26 -0.24
C LEU A 54 5.42 12.96 0.99
N ALA A 55 4.10 12.86 0.81
CA ALA A 55 3.17 12.46 1.85
C ALA A 55 3.48 11.05 2.37
N GLU A 56 3.65 10.07 1.47
CA GLU A 56 4.03 8.69 1.83
C GLU A 56 5.40 8.62 2.52
N TYR A 57 6.39 9.34 2.02
CA TYR A 57 7.72 9.42 2.62
C TYR A 57 7.66 9.96 4.06
N SER A 58 7.00 11.10 4.24
CA SER A 58 6.95 11.79 5.55
C SER A 58 6.15 10.97 6.55
N ALA A 59 5.02 10.40 6.12
CA ALA A 59 4.22 9.52 6.95
C ALA A 59 5.00 8.25 7.33
N MET A 60 5.69 7.60 6.40
CA MET A 60 6.46 6.38 6.71
C MET A 60 7.63 6.67 7.66
N ALA A 61 8.30 7.81 7.52
CA ALA A 61 9.35 8.23 8.46
C ALA A 61 8.81 8.41 9.89
N LEU A 62 7.68 9.11 10.04
CA LEU A 62 7.02 9.29 11.33
C LEU A 62 6.48 7.97 11.90
N PHE A 63 5.92 7.11 11.04
CA PHE A 63 5.43 5.80 11.45
C PHE A 63 6.52 4.94 12.08
N VAL A 64 7.73 4.91 11.48
CA VAL A 64 8.87 4.21 12.07
C VAL A 64 9.31 4.85 13.38
N VAL A 65 9.42 6.18 13.45
CA VAL A 65 9.84 6.87 14.68
C VAL A 65 8.91 6.56 15.86
N PHE A 66 7.60 6.65 15.68
CA PHE A 66 6.66 6.41 16.78
C PHE A 66 6.37 4.92 17.01
N GLY A 67 6.24 4.13 15.95
CA GLY A 67 6.02 2.68 16.03
C GLY A 67 7.23 1.99 16.63
N CYS A 68 8.34 1.92 15.88
CA CYS A 68 9.55 1.23 16.33
C CYS A 68 10.13 1.86 17.60
N GLY A 69 10.07 3.19 17.74
CA GLY A 69 10.49 3.87 18.97
C GLY A 69 9.69 3.45 20.21
N SER A 70 8.41 3.11 20.06
CA SER A 70 7.60 2.58 21.18
C SER A 70 8.08 1.19 21.62
N ALA A 71 8.56 0.36 20.70
CA ALA A 71 9.12 -0.97 21.01
C ALA A 71 10.51 -0.87 21.68
N MET A 72 11.35 0.07 21.25
CA MET A 72 12.71 0.26 21.78
C MET A 72 12.75 0.57 23.28
N GLY A 73 11.71 1.19 23.83
CA GLY A 73 11.65 1.57 25.24
C GLY A 73 11.15 0.50 26.20
N ILE A 74 10.75 -0.67 25.71
CA ILE A 74 10.10 -1.70 26.51
C ILE A 74 11.08 -2.80 26.87
N ASP A 75 11.24 -3.01 28.18
CA ASP A 75 11.90 -4.19 28.73
C ASP A 75 10.86 -5.30 28.94
N GLY A 76 10.82 -6.27 28.02
CA GLY A 76 9.90 -7.40 28.07
C GLY A 76 10.07 -8.31 29.30
N SER A 77 11.11 -8.08 30.10
CA SER A 77 11.41 -8.80 31.35
C SER A 77 10.71 -8.20 32.58
N ARG A 78 10.12 -7.01 32.46
CA ARG A 78 9.42 -6.35 33.57
C ARG A 78 8.00 -6.89 33.65
N SER A 79 7.83 -8.00 34.36
CA SER A 79 6.52 -8.47 34.77
C SER A 79 5.95 -7.49 35.79
N ASP A 80 5.06 -6.60 35.37
CA ASP A 80 4.08 -6.00 36.28
C ASP A 80 3.46 -7.19 37.02
N GLY A 81 3.46 -7.23 38.35
CA GLY A 81 3.10 -8.42 39.17
C GLY A 81 1.69 -9.00 38.99
N VAL A 82 1.01 -8.62 37.91
CA VAL A 82 -0.19 -9.20 37.34
C VAL A 82 0.21 -10.34 36.40
N SER A 83 -0.09 -11.57 36.79
CA SER A 83 0.00 -12.77 35.95
C SER A 83 -1.08 -12.73 34.85
N SER A 84 -0.93 -11.83 33.88
CA SER A 84 -1.70 -11.85 32.63
C SER A 84 -1.01 -12.77 31.62
N PRO A 85 -1.77 -13.59 30.86
CA PRO A 85 -1.22 -14.47 29.83
C PRO A 85 -0.60 -13.71 28.64
N LEU A 86 -0.84 -12.39 28.54
CA LEU A 86 -0.18 -11.48 27.61
C LEU A 86 0.53 -10.39 28.43
N PRO A 87 1.83 -10.14 28.21
CA PRO A 87 2.53 -9.03 28.84
C PRO A 87 1.87 -7.70 28.44
N GLY A 88 1.58 -6.81 29.41
CA GLY A 88 0.90 -5.54 29.15
C GLY A 88 1.60 -4.65 28.12
N TRP A 89 2.91 -4.82 27.98
CA TRP A 89 3.72 -4.11 27.00
C TRP A 89 3.36 -4.45 25.54
N VAL A 90 2.92 -5.69 25.25
CA VAL A 90 2.52 -6.10 23.89
C VAL A 90 1.34 -5.25 23.43
N LEU A 91 0.36 -5.06 24.32
CA LEU A 91 -0.81 -4.21 24.05
C LEU A 91 -0.40 -2.75 23.82
N MET A 92 0.55 -2.22 24.60
CA MET A 92 1.02 -0.84 24.45
C MET A 92 1.70 -0.61 23.10
N VAL A 93 2.58 -1.52 22.66
CA VAL A 93 3.25 -1.43 21.35
C VAL A 93 2.21 -1.54 20.23
N ALA A 94 1.34 -2.54 20.29
CA ALA A 94 0.30 -2.71 19.27
C ALA A 94 -0.60 -1.46 19.17
N LEU A 95 -1.01 -0.87 20.29
CA LEU A 95 -1.80 0.37 20.30
C LEU A 95 -1.01 1.55 19.73
N ALA A 96 0.28 1.68 20.06
CA ALA A 96 1.13 2.73 19.51
C ALA A 96 1.22 2.63 17.99
N PHE A 97 1.48 1.44 17.44
CA PHE A 97 1.51 1.21 15.99
C PHE A 97 0.14 1.48 15.34
N GLY A 98 -0.93 0.95 15.90
CA GLY A 98 -2.29 1.12 15.38
C GLY A 98 -2.77 2.58 15.38
N LEU A 99 -2.59 3.29 16.49
CA LEU A 99 -2.99 4.70 16.60
C LEU A 99 -2.11 5.60 15.73
N THR A 100 -0.82 5.30 15.61
CA THR A 100 0.10 6.06 14.75
C THR A 100 -0.32 5.93 13.29
N ILE A 101 -0.57 4.71 12.79
CA ILE A 101 -0.98 4.53 11.39
C ILE A 101 -2.36 5.13 11.13
N ALA A 102 -3.30 5.06 12.07
CA ALA A 102 -4.59 5.77 11.97
C ALA A 102 -4.40 7.28 11.80
N ALA A 103 -3.63 7.89 12.71
CA ALA A 103 -3.41 9.34 12.72
C ALA A 103 -2.72 9.81 11.44
N LEU A 104 -1.69 9.09 11.00
CA LEU A 104 -0.96 9.42 9.78
C LEU A 104 -1.81 9.20 8.52
N ALA A 105 -2.52 8.08 8.43
CA ALA A 105 -3.42 7.81 7.30
C ALA A 105 -4.53 8.88 7.21
N TYR A 106 -5.03 9.37 8.34
CA TYR A 106 -5.97 10.49 8.37
C TYR A 106 -5.29 11.79 7.88
N ALA A 107 -4.10 12.09 8.37
CA ALA A 107 -3.38 13.32 8.04
C ALA A 107 -2.97 13.39 6.56
N VAL A 108 -2.50 12.30 5.97
CA VAL A 108 -1.97 12.29 4.58
C VAL A 108 -2.89 11.63 3.56
N GLY A 109 -4.00 11.04 3.99
CA GLY A 109 -4.91 10.26 3.13
C GLY A 109 -5.44 11.06 1.94
N HIS A 110 -5.72 12.35 2.12
CA HIS A 110 -6.19 13.24 1.05
C HIS A 110 -5.12 13.57 0.00
N HIS A 111 -3.84 13.37 0.31
CA HIS A 111 -2.72 13.60 -0.60
C HIS A 111 -2.30 12.36 -1.36
N SER A 112 -2.12 11.23 -0.67
CA SER A 112 -1.53 10.01 -1.26
C SER A 112 -2.44 8.79 -1.26
N GLY A 113 -3.57 8.85 -0.54
CA GLY A 113 -4.35 7.68 -0.16
C GLY A 113 -3.92 7.07 1.17
N GLY A 114 -2.84 7.56 1.79
CA GLY A 114 -2.38 7.13 3.11
C GLY A 114 -2.03 5.64 3.16
N HIS A 115 -1.27 5.16 2.18
CA HIS A 115 -0.91 3.74 2.08
C HIS A 115 0.02 3.33 3.23
N ILE A 116 1.09 4.10 3.44
CA ILE A 116 2.10 3.99 4.52
C ILE A 116 2.61 2.55 4.69
N ASN A 117 2.57 1.77 3.61
CA ASN A 117 2.89 0.35 3.60
C ASN A 117 2.99 -0.16 2.16
N CYS A 118 4.06 -0.90 1.87
CA CYS A 118 4.33 -1.42 0.53
C CYS A 118 3.33 -2.52 0.10
N ALA A 119 2.91 -3.40 1.02
CA ALA A 119 1.92 -4.45 0.76
C ALA A 119 0.52 -3.86 0.52
N VAL A 120 0.14 -2.81 1.26
CA VAL A 120 -1.10 -2.07 1.02
C VAL A 120 -1.07 -1.39 -0.36
N THR A 121 0.05 -0.75 -0.70
CA THR A 121 0.25 -0.13 -2.03
C THR A 121 0.11 -1.15 -3.15
N LEU A 122 0.72 -2.33 -2.99
CA LEU A 122 0.57 -3.43 -3.94
C LEU A 122 -0.89 -3.88 -4.05
N GLY A 123 -1.58 -4.08 -2.92
CA GLY A 123 -2.99 -4.46 -2.89
C GLY A 123 -3.88 -3.47 -3.66
N LEU A 124 -3.65 -2.16 -3.46
CA LEU A 124 -4.36 -1.09 -4.17
C LEU A 124 -4.03 -1.04 -5.66
N CYS A 125 -2.80 -1.36 -6.06
CA CYS A 125 -2.44 -1.51 -7.47
C CYS A 125 -3.17 -2.69 -8.11
N LEU A 126 -3.24 -3.83 -7.43
CA LEU A 126 -3.89 -5.04 -7.94
C LEU A 126 -5.39 -4.85 -8.17
N VAL A 127 -6.07 -4.06 -7.33
CA VAL A 127 -7.50 -3.73 -7.50
C VAL A 127 -7.74 -2.50 -8.40
N GLY A 128 -6.69 -1.93 -9.00
CA GLY A 128 -6.77 -0.79 -9.93
C GLY A 128 -7.13 0.54 -9.26
N LYS A 129 -6.86 0.69 -7.97
CA LYS A 129 -7.13 1.90 -7.18
C LYS A 129 -5.93 2.83 -7.07
N CYS A 130 -4.74 2.30 -7.31
CA CYS A 130 -3.51 3.06 -7.53
C CYS A 130 -2.91 2.63 -8.88
N GLY A 131 -2.47 3.61 -9.70
CA GLY A 131 -1.77 3.29 -10.95
C GLY A 131 -0.41 2.65 -10.66
N CYS A 132 0.03 1.69 -11.48
CA CYS A 132 1.26 0.93 -11.25
C CYS A 132 2.49 1.83 -11.07
N MET A 133 2.62 2.87 -11.90
CA MET A 133 3.75 3.81 -11.80
C MET A 133 3.72 4.66 -10.53
N GLN A 134 2.53 5.12 -10.11
CA GLN A 134 2.37 5.81 -8.82
C GLN A 134 2.66 4.88 -7.66
N GLY A 135 2.19 3.63 -7.74
CA GLY A 135 2.44 2.60 -6.73
C GLY A 135 3.93 2.34 -6.55
N LEU A 136 4.69 2.24 -7.65
CA LEU A 136 6.15 2.09 -7.58
C LEU A 136 6.85 3.32 -6.99
N ALA A 137 6.39 4.52 -7.33
CA ALA A 137 6.93 5.75 -6.75
C ALA A 137 6.64 5.85 -5.24
N ASN A 138 5.42 5.52 -4.82
CA ASN A 138 5.03 5.45 -3.40
C ASN A 138 5.83 4.36 -2.67
N PHE A 139 6.05 3.20 -3.29
CA PHE A 139 6.88 2.12 -2.74
C PHE A 139 8.29 2.63 -2.43
N ALA A 140 8.93 3.32 -3.39
CA ALA A 140 10.26 3.89 -3.19
C ALA A 140 10.25 4.97 -2.08
N ALA A 141 9.23 5.84 -2.06
CA ALA A 141 9.07 6.87 -1.04
C ALA A 141 8.90 6.27 0.36
N GLN A 142 8.14 5.18 0.51
CA GLN A 142 7.97 4.45 1.77
C GLN A 142 9.30 3.86 2.24
N MET A 143 10.06 3.20 1.36
CA MET A 143 11.37 2.64 1.74
C MET A 143 12.36 3.72 2.20
N LEU A 144 12.43 4.85 1.48
CA LEU A 144 13.26 5.98 1.89
C LEU A 144 12.78 6.61 3.20
N GLY A 145 11.46 6.69 3.39
CA GLY A 145 10.85 7.16 4.63
C GLY A 145 11.23 6.27 5.81
N SER A 146 11.13 4.94 5.65
CA SER A 146 11.52 3.98 6.70
C SER A 146 12.98 4.12 7.11
N VAL A 147 13.89 4.23 6.13
CA VAL A 147 15.32 4.44 6.41
C VAL A 147 15.53 5.76 7.15
N THR A 148 14.85 6.83 6.72
CA THR A 148 14.93 8.14 7.39
C THR A 148 14.43 8.05 8.83
N GLY A 149 13.30 7.38 9.07
CA GLY A 149 12.76 7.16 10.41
C GLY A 149 13.71 6.38 11.31
N ALA A 150 14.36 5.33 10.78
CA ALA A 150 15.38 4.57 11.51
C ALA A 150 16.61 5.44 11.85
N VAL A 151 17.09 6.26 10.90
CA VAL A 151 18.19 7.20 11.15
C VAL A 151 17.79 8.23 12.22
N LEU A 152 16.57 8.76 12.19
CA LEU A 152 16.06 9.65 13.22
C LEU A 152 16.01 8.97 14.59
N LEU A 153 15.62 7.69 14.67
CA LEU A 153 15.67 6.93 15.92
C LEU A 153 17.10 6.79 16.46
N CYS A 154 18.09 6.51 15.61
CA CYS A 154 19.50 6.49 16.04
C CYS A 154 19.97 7.83 16.63
N LEU A 155 19.40 8.95 16.15
CA LEU A 155 19.74 10.29 16.65
C LEU A 155 18.99 10.66 17.93
N LEU A 156 17.74 10.22 18.06
CA LEU A 156 16.86 10.57 19.17
C LEU A 156 17.02 9.63 20.37
N TYR A 157 17.40 8.38 20.13
CA TYR A 157 17.41 7.32 21.12
C TYR A 157 18.83 6.78 21.31
N PRO A 158 19.45 6.98 22.48
CA PRO A 158 20.79 6.44 22.75
C PRO A 158 20.80 4.92 22.61
N GLU A 159 21.80 4.37 21.90
CA GLU A 159 21.93 2.93 21.66
C GLU A 159 21.88 2.10 22.95
N THR A 160 22.50 2.59 24.03
CA THR A 160 22.52 1.92 25.35
C THR A 160 21.14 1.78 26.00
N MET A 161 20.16 2.56 25.55
CA MET A 161 18.80 2.52 26.07
C MET A 161 17.89 1.62 25.23
N ASP A 162 18.28 1.25 24.00
CA ASP A 162 17.47 0.43 23.11
C ASP A 162 17.37 -1.00 23.65
N LYS A 163 16.19 -1.35 24.17
CA LYS A 163 15.91 -2.68 24.73
C LYS A 163 15.78 -3.76 23.68
N THR A 164 15.59 -3.40 22.42
CA THR A 164 15.51 -4.34 21.29
C THR A 164 16.87 -4.63 20.69
N SER A 165 17.85 -3.73 20.88
CA SER A 165 19.17 -3.77 20.22
C SER A 165 19.09 -3.86 18.70
N SER A 166 17.94 -3.48 18.11
CA SER A 166 17.62 -3.65 16.70
C SER A 166 16.78 -2.50 16.15
N LEU A 167 16.69 -1.38 16.87
CA LEU A 167 15.85 -0.22 16.53
C LEU A 167 14.37 -0.58 16.37
N GLY A 168 13.88 -1.55 17.15
CA GLY A 168 12.50 -2.03 17.05
C GLY A 168 12.21 -2.85 15.79
N SER A 169 13.24 -3.41 15.14
CA SER A 169 13.05 -4.31 13.99
C SER A 169 12.45 -5.65 14.43
N ASN A 170 11.50 -6.15 13.64
CA ASN A 170 10.91 -7.46 13.85
C ASN A 170 11.95 -8.57 13.63
N GLY A 171 11.86 -9.62 14.46
CA GLY A 171 12.69 -10.82 14.38
C GLY A 171 11.87 -12.07 14.73
N VAL A 172 12.41 -13.25 14.39
CA VAL A 172 11.78 -14.52 14.77
C VAL A 172 12.11 -14.81 16.23
N GLY A 173 11.09 -14.98 17.07
CA GLY A 173 11.26 -15.29 18.48
C GLY A 173 12.01 -16.60 18.72
N GLU A 174 12.75 -16.69 19.83
CA GLU A 174 13.47 -17.91 20.20
C GLU A 174 12.51 -19.12 20.30
N GLY A 175 12.93 -20.26 19.74
CA GLY A 175 12.12 -21.48 19.70
C GLY A 175 11.07 -21.54 18.59
N TRP A 176 10.88 -20.47 17.81
CA TRP A 176 9.99 -20.47 16.64
C TRP A 176 10.71 -20.80 15.35
N ALA A 177 10.08 -21.60 14.50
CA ALA A 177 10.58 -21.85 13.16
C ALA A 177 10.19 -20.71 12.21
N TRP A 178 11.05 -20.43 11.22
CA TRP A 178 10.86 -19.34 10.25
C TRP A 178 9.54 -19.43 9.48
N HIS A 179 9.03 -20.63 9.22
CA HIS A 179 7.77 -20.84 8.50
C HIS A 179 6.54 -20.47 9.35
N ASN A 180 6.61 -20.60 10.67
CA ASN A 180 5.54 -20.16 11.57
C ASN A 180 5.45 -18.64 11.58
N ALA A 181 6.60 -17.96 11.68
CA ALA A 181 6.67 -16.50 11.58
C ALA A 181 6.15 -16.01 10.22
N LEU A 182 6.56 -16.65 9.11
CA LEU A 182 6.06 -16.34 7.78
C LEU A 182 4.54 -16.50 7.66
N ALA A 183 3.98 -17.59 8.19
CA ALA A 183 2.54 -17.81 8.17
C ALA A 183 1.78 -16.73 8.96
N GLY A 184 2.32 -16.33 10.12
CA GLY A 184 1.79 -15.22 10.92
C GLY A 184 1.78 -13.90 10.15
N GLU A 185 2.91 -13.52 9.56
CA GLU A 185 3.06 -12.30 8.76
C GLU A 185 2.11 -12.26 7.56
N VAL A 186 1.94 -13.40 6.86
CA VAL A 186 1.00 -13.52 5.74
C VAL A 186 -0.43 -13.32 6.20
N LEU A 187 -0.83 -13.94 7.32
CA LEU A 187 -2.19 -13.81 7.85
C LEU A 187 -2.49 -12.40 8.38
N GLY A 188 -1.55 -11.80 9.12
CA GLY A 188 -1.66 -10.44 9.63
C GLY A 188 -1.74 -9.42 8.50
N THR A 189 -0.86 -9.54 7.50
CA THR A 189 -0.89 -8.66 6.31
C THR A 189 -2.15 -8.88 5.47
N PHE A 190 -2.62 -10.13 5.33
CA PHE A 190 -3.88 -10.42 4.64
C PHE A 190 -5.07 -9.73 5.31
N LEU A 191 -5.16 -9.80 6.65
CA LEU A 191 -6.18 -9.10 7.42
C LEU A 191 -6.08 -7.58 7.21
N LEU A 192 -4.88 -7.01 7.37
CA LEU A 192 -4.63 -5.58 7.19
C LEU A 192 -5.08 -5.10 5.80
N VAL A 193 -4.61 -5.74 4.73
CA VAL A 193 -4.94 -5.37 3.35
C VAL A 193 -6.43 -5.58 3.08
N THR A 194 -7.03 -6.65 3.60
CA THR A 194 -8.48 -6.88 3.45
C THR A 194 -9.28 -5.77 4.10
N VAL A 195 -8.94 -5.36 5.33
CA VAL A 195 -9.62 -4.25 6.00
C VAL A 195 -9.48 -2.97 5.18
N VAL A 196 -8.27 -2.62 4.75
CA VAL A 196 -8.04 -1.41 3.92
C VAL A 196 -8.89 -1.45 2.65
N LEU A 197 -8.89 -2.56 1.92
CA LEU A 197 -9.68 -2.69 0.68
C LEU A 197 -11.19 -2.61 0.96
N GLN A 198 -11.69 -3.23 2.04
CA GLN A 198 -13.10 -3.18 2.36
C GLN A 198 -13.54 -1.78 2.82
N THR A 199 -12.74 -1.06 3.60
CA THR A 199 -13.08 0.28 4.10
C THR A 199 -12.94 1.35 3.02
N THR A 200 -11.94 1.25 2.14
CA THR A 200 -11.63 2.30 1.16
C THR A 200 -12.20 2.04 -0.23
N CYS A 201 -12.26 0.77 -0.66
CA CYS A 201 -12.53 0.42 -2.05
C CYS A 201 -13.91 -0.20 -2.27
N CYS A 202 -14.54 -0.77 -1.23
CA CYS A 202 -15.87 -1.37 -1.35
C CYS A 202 -16.96 -0.29 -1.53
N PRO A 203 -17.82 -0.39 -2.56
CA PRO A 203 -18.94 0.52 -2.73
C PRO A 203 -19.99 0.40 -1.62
N LYS A 204 -20.18 -0.80 -1.03
CA LYS A 204 -21.14 -1.00 0.08
C LYS A 204 -20.69 -0.33 1.38
N SER A 205 -19.39 -0.14 1.56
CA SER A 205 -18.82 0.66 2.65
C SER A 205 -18.96 2.18 2.42
N SER A 206 -19.46 2.61 1.25
CA SER A 206 -19.67 4.05 0.98
C SER A 206 -20.67 4.71 1.95
N ALA A 207 -21.65 3.97 2.47
CA ALA A 207 -22.57 4.47 3.49
C ALA A 207 -21.83 4.78 4.81
N ASN A 208 -20.94 3.89 5.25
CA ASN A 208 -20.09 4.09 6.43
C ASN A 208 -19.12 5.27 6.22
N ARG A 209 -18.65 5.51 4.99
CA ARG A 209 -17.82 6.69 4.65
C ARG A 209 -18.63 7.98 4.61
N ALA A 210 -19.82 7.97 4.01
CA ALA A 210 -20.70 9.13 3.92
C ALA A 210 -21.19 9.60 5.31
N GLN A 211 -21.35 8.67 6.25
CA GLN A 211 -21.59 9.01 7.66
C GLN A 211 -20.35 9.60 8.37
N ALA A 212 -19.14 9.37 7.88
CA ALA A 212 -17.91 9.99 8.41
C ALA A 212 -17.63 11.40 7.83
N ASP A 213 -18.16 11.71 6.64
CA ASP A 213 -18.04 13.02 5.98
C ASP A 213 -19.19 13.99 6.34
N ALA A 214 -20.15 13.58 7.17
CA ALA A 214 -21.24 14.45 7.61
C ALA A 214 -20.70 15.53 8.59
N PRO A 215 -21.10 16.80 8.44
CA PRO A 215 -20.63 17.86 9.32
C PRO A 215 -21.15 17.63 10.75
N GLY A 216 -20.28 17.10 11.62
CA GLY A 216 -20.57 16.83 13.04
C GLY A 216 -20.33 15.40 13.52
N SER A 217 -19.95 14.43 12.67
CA SER A 217 -19.66 13.05 13.09
C SER A 217 -18.15 12.76 13.09
N SER A 218 -17.58 12.70 14.29
CA SER A 218 -16.20 12.33 14.52
C SER A 218 -15.93 10.86 14.16
N GLN A 219 -14.84 10.62 13.40
CA GLN A 219 -13.95 9.46 13.57
C GLN A 219 -14.50 8.04 13.32
N GLU A 220 -14.35 7.48 12.10
CA GLU A 220 -14.32 6.00 11.95
C GLU A 220 -13.34 5.41 10.91
N PRO A 221 -13.10 5.97 9.70
CA PRO A 221 -12.32 5.25 8.68
C PRO A 221 -10.82 5.14 9.02
N ALA A 222 -10.25 6.18 9.64
CA ALA A 222 -8.89 6.13 10.16
C ALA A 222 -8.77 5.19 11.37
N LEU A 223 -9.80 5.14 12.23
CA LEU A 223 -9.84 4.26 13.39
C LEU A 223 -9.84 2.79 12.97
N LEU A 224 -10.57 2.42 11.91
CA LEU A 224 -10.60 1.05 11.38
C LEU A 224 -9.26 0.62 10.76
N VAL A 225 -8.57 1.52 10.06
CA VAL A 225 -7.21 1.27 9.56
C VAL A 225 -6.22 1.13 10.72
N GLY A 226 -6.34 1.98 11.74
CA GLY A 226 -5.53 1.85 12.96
C GLY A 226 -5.84 0.60 13.78
N LEU A 227 -7.10 0.19 13.83
CA LEU A 227 -7.53 -1.04 14.50
C LEU A 227 -7.00 -2.27 13.76
N ALA A 228 -6.98 -2.25 12.42
CA ALA A 228 -6.33 -3.31 11.65
C ALA A 228 -4.80 -3.31 11.85
N GLY A 229 -4.17 -2.13 11.92
CA GLY A 229 -2.76 -2.01 12.26
C GLY A 229 -2.43 -2.52 13.67
N PHE A 230 -3.32 -2.26 14.63
CA PHE A 230 -3.30 -2.80 15.99
C PHE A 230 -3.38 -4.33 15.97
N VAL A 231 -4.39 -4.91 15.32
CA VAL A 231 -4.56 -6.38 15.25
C VAL A 231 -3.42 -7.05 14.49
N ALA A 232 -2.80 -6.39 13.52
CA ALA A 232 -1.64 -6.93 12.80
C ALA A 232 -0.34 -6.89 13.64
N HIS A 233 -0.29 -6.13 14.74
CA HIS A 233 0.85 -6.04 15.65
C HIS A 233 0.68 -6.82 16.97
N VAL A 234 -0.51 -7.37 17.23
CA VAL A 234 -0.76 -8.33 18.34
C VAL A 234 -0.61 -9.75 17.81
#